data_AF-A0A1V2LVV1-F1
#
_entry.id   AF-A0A1V2LVV1-F1
#
_cell.length_a   1.000
_cell.length_b   1.000
_cell.length_c   1.000
_cell.angle_alpha   90.00
_cell.angle_beta   90.00
_cell.angle_gamma   90.00
#
_symmetry.space_group_name_H-M   'P 1'
#
loop_
_entity.id
_entity.type
_entity.pdbx_description
1 polymer ?
#
loop_
_entity_poly.entity_id
_entity_poly.type
_entity_poly.pdbx_seq_one_letter_code
_entity_poly.pdbx_strand_id
1 'polypeptide(L)'
;MDVYLDAVFFPNIYKTPYLLMQEGWRFDLEDIDAPLEYKGVVYNEMKGAFFLPEQLLFTRIDEGLFPNSPYQYESGGMPEDIIDLTYEIIILRITKNYYPSKIYICLYGNIDILKKHYIL
;
A
#
# COMPACT_ATOMS: atom_id res chain seq x y z
N MET A 1 3.02 -8.33 -19.41
CA MET A 1 3.48 -7.01 -18.89
C MET A 1 2.34 -6.01 -18.90
N ASP A 2 1.53 -6.02 -19.97
CA ASP A 2 0.40 -5.11 -20.22
C ASP A 2 -0.51 -4.90 -18.99
N VAL A 3 -0.98 -5.99 -18.36
CA VAL A 3 -1.84 -5.92 -17.16
C VAL A 3 -1.16 -5.21 -15.98
N TYR A 4 0.14 -5.43 -15.77
CA TYR A 4 0.88 -4.80 -14.67
C TYR A 4 1.11 -3.32 -14.93
N LEU A 5 1.46 -2.95 -16.17
CA LEU A 5 1.65 -1.55 -16.53
C LEU A 5 0.33 -0.76 -16.44
N ASP A 6 -0.77 -1.35 -16.90
CA ASP A 6 -2.09 -0.74 -16.77
C ASP A 6 -2.51 -0.57 -15.30
N ALA A 7 -2.28 -1.58 -14.46
CA ALA A 7 -2.56 -1.49 -13.03
C ALA A 7 -1.70 -0.43 -12.31
N VAL A 8 -0.44 -0.25 -12.73
CA VAL A 8 0.48 0.74 -12.15
C VAL A 8 0.13 2.16 -12.57
N PHE A 9 -0.20 2.39 -13.84
CA PHE A 9 -0.41 3.73 -14.39
C PHE A 9 -1.87 4.17 -14.41
N PHE A 10 -2.81 3.25 -14.53
CA PHE A 10 -4.25 3.52 -14.66
C PHE A 10 -5.11 2.67 -13.70
N PRO A 11 -4.79 2.59 -12.40
CA PRO A 11 -5.55 1.76 -11.45
C PRO A 11 -7.01 2.20 -11.31
N ASN A 12 -7.91 1.23 -11.10
CA ASN A 12 -9.33 1.47 -10.92
C ASN A 12 -9.70 2.18 -9.61
N ILE A 13 -8.74 2.37 -8.70
CA ILE A 13 -8.94 3.06 -7.42
C ILE A 13 -9.44 4.49 -7.61
N TYR A 14 -9.09 5.16 -8.71
CA TYR A 14 -9.58 6.51 -9.02
C TYR A 14 -11.08 6.57 -9.33
N LYS A 15 -11.65 5.45 -9.77
CA LYS A 15 -13.07 5.33 -10.15
C LYS A 15 -13.89 4.67 -9.05
N THR A 16 -13.25 3.85 -8.22
CA THR A 16 -13.91 3.00 -7.22
C THR A 16 -13.22 3.14 -5.86
N PRO A 17 -13.56 4.19 -5.07
CA PRO A 17 -12.98 4.41 -3.75
C PRO A 17 -13.14 3.22 -2.78
N TYR A 18 -14.21 2.44 -2.95
CA TYR A 18 -14.46 1.22 -2.17
C TYR A 18 -13.30 0.21 -2.25
N LEU A 19 -12.57 0.14 -3.37
CA LEU A 19 -11.41 -0.76 -3.48
C LEU A 19 -10.34 -0.41 -2.45
N LEU A 20 -10.08 0.87 -2.22
CA LEU A 20 -9.12 1.30 -1.18
C LEU A 20 -9.65 1.06 0.24
N MET A 21 -10.96 1.14 0.45
CA MET A 21 -11.58 0.81 1.75
C MET A 21 -11.54 -0.69 2.05
N GLN A 22 -11.64 -1.53 1.01
CA GLN A 22 -11.52 -2.97 1.15
C GLN A 22 -10.08 -3.37 1.45
N GLU A 23 -9.13 -2.88 0.65
CA GLU A 23 -7.72 -3.25 0.77
C GLU A 23 -7.03 -2.57 1.96
N GLY A 24 -7.29 -1.28 2.21
CA GLY A 24 -6.68 -0.53 3.31
C GLY A 24 -7.37 -0.79 4.64
N TRP A 25 -8.43 -0.02 4.91
CA TRP A 25 -9.25 -0.14 6.11
C TRP A 25 -10.63 0.50 5.91
N ARG A 26 -11.60 0.07 6.72
CA ARG A 26 -12.92 0.66 6.88
C ARG A 26 -13.54 0.25 8.21
N PHE A 27 -14.60 0.94 8.59
CA PHE A 27 -15.54 0.42 9.56
C PHE A 27 -16.42 -0.68 8.95
N ASP A 28 -16.66 -1.73 9.72
CA ASP A 28 -17.53 -2.83 9.38
C ASP A 28 -18.54 -3.03 10.52
N LEU A 29 -19.81 -3.20 10.15
CA LEU A 29 -20.92 -3.37 11.08
C LEU A 29 -21.77 -4.53 10.57
N GLU A 30 -21.83 -5.61 11.35
CA GLU A 30 -22.57 -6.82 10.96
C GLU A 30 -24.10 -6.63 11.12
N ASP A 31 -24.52 -5.94 12.18
CA ASP A 31 -25.90 -5.56 12.47
C ASP A 31 -25.93 -4.23 13.25
N ILE A 32 -27.08 -3.55 13.29
CA ILE A 32 -27.24 -2.23 13.91
C ILE A 32 -26.90 -2.21 15.41
N ASP A 33 -27.07 -3.35 16.08
CA ASP A 33 -26.78 -3.54 17.51
C ASP A 33 -25.40 -4.16 17.76
N ALA A 34 -24.65 -4.51 16.70
CA ALA A 34 -23.32 -5.09 16.81
C ALA A 34 -22.27 -4.00 17.12
N PRO A 35 -21.14 -4.36 17.76
CA PRO A 35 -20.03 -3.44 17.91
C PRO A 35 -19.45 -3.07 16.53
N LEU A 36 -19.02 -1.81 16.40
CA LEU A 36 -18.32 -1.35 15.21
C LEU A 36 -16.90 -1.90 15.20
N GLU A 37 -16.49 -2.53 14.10
CA GLU A 37 -15.16 -3.12 13.95
C GLU A 37 -14.35 -2.42 12.87
N TYR A 38 -13.03 -2.48 12.98
CA TYR A 38 -12.11 -2.13 11.90
C TYR A 38 -11.82 -3.36 11.06
N LYS A 39 -12.01 -3.27 9.74
CA LYS A 39 -11.63 -4.31 8.78
C LYS A 39 -10.88 -3.73 7.60
N GLY A 40 -10.04 -4.53 6.99
CA GLY A 40 -9.27 -4.19 5.79
C GLY A 40 -8.19 -5.23 5.58
N VAL A 41 -7.76 -5.45 4.34
CA VAL A 41 -6.72 -6.45 4.04
C VAL A 41 -5.41 -6.07 4.73
N VAL A 42 -4.90 -4.87 4.47
CA VAL A 42 -3.66 -4.34 5.05
C VAL A 42 -3.81 -4.12 6.56
N TYR A 43 -4.93 -3.56 7.02
CA TYR A 43 -5.16 -3.41 8.46
C TYR A 43 -5.04 -4.74 9.23
N ASN A 44 -5.66 -5.81 8.71
CA ASN A 44 -5.61 -7.13 9.36
C ASN A 44 -4.24 -7.79 9.24
N GLU A 45 -3.56 -7.63 8.10
CA GLU A 45 -2.19 -8.12 7.90
C GLU A 45 -1.23 -7.48 8.91
N MET A 46 -1.24 -6.16 9.03
CA MET A 46 -0.35 -5.43 9.94
C MET A 46 -0.70 -5.68 11.40
N LYS A 47 -1.99 -5.76 11.73
CA LYS A 47 -2.43 -6.19 13.06
C LYS A 47 -1.88 -7.58 13.41
N GLY A 48 -1.90 -8.50 12.44
CA GLY A 48 -1.28 -9.83 12.55
C GLY A 48 0.24 -9.78 12.77
N ALA A 49 0.95 -9.00 11.94
CA ALA A 49 2.40 -8.87 11.99
C ALA A 49 2.88 -8.31 13.34
N PHE A 50 2.20 -7.32 13.89
CA PHE A 50 2.58 -6.70 15.17
C PHE A 50 2.16 -7.48 16.42
N PHE A 51 1.49 -8.63 16.27
CA PHE A 51 1.41 -9.61 17.37
C PHE A 51 2.74 -10.35 17.58
N LEU A 52 3.67 -10.32 16.61
CA LEU A 52 4.99 -10.93 16.73
C LEU A 52 5.96 -9.95 17.43
N PRO A 53 6.52 -10.30 18.61
CA PRO A 53 7.43 -9.42 19.33
C PRO A 53 8.70 -9.06 18.54
N GLU A 54 9.14 -9.94 17.65
CA GLU A 54 10.29 -9.71 16.78
C GLU A 54 10.05 -8.58 15.77
N GLN A 55 8.86 -8.52 15.16
CA GLN A 55 8.51 -7.42 14.25
C GLN A 55 8.55 -6.08 15.00
N LEU A 56 7.93 -6.04 16.18
CA LEU A 56 7.95 -4.84 17.01
C LEU A 56 9.38 -4.44 17.39
N LEU A 57 10.24 -5.39 17.75
CA LEU A 57 11.64 -5.13 18.08
C LEU A 57 12.38 -4.52 16.89
N PHE A 58 12.24 -5.06 15.69
CA PHE A 58 12.90 -4.51 14.50
C PHE A 58 12.42 -3.10 14.18
N THR A 59 11.12 -2.84 14.23
CA THR A 59 10.60 -1.48 14.03
C THR A 59 11.16 -0.50 15.06
N ARG A 60 11.28 -0.89 16.34
CA ARG A 60 11.91 -0.04 17.37
C ARG A 60 13.41 0.17 17.16
N ILE A 61 14.11 -0.82 16.61
CA ILE A 61 15.53 -0.68 16.24
C ILE A 61 15.67 0.35 15.13
N ASP A 62 14.84 0.27 14.08
CA ASP A 62 14.90 1.21 12.96
C ASP A 62 14.52 2.64 13.39
N GLU A 63 13.50 2.80 14.23
CA GLU A 63 13.14 4.07 14.89
C GLU A 63 14.34 4.70 15.64
N GLY A 64 15.09 3.87 16.39
CA GLY A 64 16.23 4.33 17.18
C GLY A 64 17.50 4.59 16.35
N LEU A 65 17.74 3.80 15.29
CA LEU A 65 18.93 3.90 14.45
C LEU A 65 18.84 5.00 13.41
N PHE A 66 17.63 5.28 12.88
CA PHE A 66 17.44 6.22 11.78
C PHE A 66 16.50 7.39 12.13
N PRO A 67 16.73 8.09 13.26
CA PRO A 67 15.88 9.18 13.68
C PRO A 67 15.89 10.33 12.65
N ASN A 68 14.75 10.98 12.45
CA ASN A 68 14.56 12.07 11.47
C ASN A 68 14.71 11.63 10.00
N SER A 69 14.52 10.35 9.71
CA SER A 69 14.48 9.82 8.34
C SER A 69 13.16 9.10 8.08
N PRO A 70 12.80 8.83 6.80
CA PRO A 70 11.65 7.99 6.50
C PRO A 70 11.74 6.57 7.08
N TYR A 71 12.94 6.08 7.38
CA TYR A 71 13.16 4.72 7.90
C TYR A 71 12.79 4.57 9.37
N GLN A 72 12.51 5.67 10.08
CA GLN A 72 11.96 5.58 11.44
C GLN A 72 10.47 5.16 11.44
N TYR A 73 9.82 5.08 10.27
CA TYR A 73 8.40 4.74 10.16
C TYR A 73 8.23 3.34 9.58
N GLU A 74 7.22 2.62 10.05
CA GLU A 74 6.80 1.36 9.43
C GLU A 74 6.07 1.64 8.12
N SER A 75 6.68 1.26 7.00
CA SER A 75 6.11 1.47 5.65
C SER A 75 4.86 0.64 5.39
N GLY A 76 4.70 -0.50 6.05
CA GLY A 76 3.45 -1.29 6.03
C GLY A 76 2.29 -0.60 6.77
N GLY A 77 2.60 0.35 7.64
CA GLY A 77 1.67 1.06 8.50
C GLY A 77 1.45 0.38 9.85
N MET A 78 1.54 1.16 10.92
CA MET A 78 1.09 0.71 12.23
C MET A 78 -0.45 0.60 12.23
N PRO A 79 -1.06 -0.42 12.85
CA PRO A 79 -2.51 -0.56 12.90
C PRO A 79 -3.25 0.70 13.41
N GLU A 80 -2.66 1.39 14.38
CA GLU A 80 -3.14 2.66 14.93
C GLU A 80 -3.07 3.84 13.95
N ASP A 81 -2.10 3.85 13.03
CA ASP A 81 -1.93 4.92 12.04
C ASP A 81 -2.72 4.64 10.76
N ILE A 82 -2.93 3.36 10.42
CA ILE A 82 -3.67 2.94 9.23
C ILE A 82 -5.09 3.51 9.26
N ILE A 83 -5.74 3.54 10.43
CA ILE A 83 -7.11 4.03 10.59
C ILE A 83 -7.26 5.55 10.42
N ASP A 84 -6.16 6.29 10.30
CA ASP A 84 -6.19 7.72 9.99
C ASP A 84 -5.99 8.02 8.50
N LEU A 85 -5.73 7.00 7.67
CA LEU A 85 -5.53 7.16 6.24
C LEU A 85 -6.84 7.49 5.52
N THR A 86 -6.86 8.64 4.83
CA THR A 86 -7.98 9.02 3.97
C THR A 86 -7.71 8.70 2.50
N TYR A 87 -8.80 8.55 1.73
CA TYR A 87 -8.74 8.34 0.29
C TYR A 87 -7.92 9.43 -0.42
N GLU A 88 -8.11 10.69 -0.04
CA GLU A 88 -7.43 11.84 -0.65
C GLU A 88 -5.93 11.80 -0.43
N ILE A 89 -5.48 11.41 0.78
CA ILE A 89 -4.06 11.23 1.09
C ILE A 89 -3.47 10.14 0.21
N ILE A 90 -4.15 9.00 0.07
CA ILE A 90 -3.69 7.88 -0.75
C ILE A 90 -3.59 8.31 -2.23
N ILE A 91 -4.63 8.94 -2.79
CA ILE A 91 -4.62 9.41 -4.17
C ILE A 91 -3.51 10.44 -4.42
N LEU A 92 -3.31 11.38 -3.48
CA LEU A 92 -2.23 12.36 -3.57
C LEU A 92 -0.86 11.68 -3.62
N ARG A 93 -0.65 10.66 -2.78
CA ARG A 93 0.62 9.92 -2.71
C ARG A 93 0.87 9.09 -3.96
N ILE A 94 -0.13 8.36 -4.45
CA ILE A 94 -0.02 7.56 -5.68
C ILE A 94 0.27 8.47 -6.86
N THR A 95 -0.51 9.55 -7.04
CA THR A 95 -0.31 10.51 -8.13
C THR A 95 1.08 11.14 -8.10
N LYS A 96 1.62 11.43 -6.91
CA LYS A 96 2.95 12.02 -6.74
C LYS A 96 4.08 11.04 -7.08
N ASN A 97 3.93 9.75 -6.79
CA ASN A 97 5.02 8.78 -6.80
C ASN A 97 5.00 7.84 -8.02
N TYR A 98 3.83 7.51 -8.56
CA TYR A 98 3.66 6.56 -9.67
C TYR A 98 3.69 7.23 -11.06
N TYR A 99 4.42 8.34 -11.17
CA TYR A 99 4.62 9.01 -12.45
C TYR A 99 5.71 8.30 -13.26
N PRO A 100 5.56 8.10 -14.60
CA PRO A 100 6.51 7.34 -15.41
C PRO A 100 7.98 7.76 -15.26
N SER A 101 8.27 9.05 -15.08
CA SER A 101 9.65 9.54 -14.91
C SER A 101 10.30 9.16 -13.57
N LYS A 102 9.56 8.56 -12.64
CA LYS A 102 10.03 8.11 -11.33
C LYS A 102 10.11 6.60 -11.18
N ILE A 103 9.73 5.85 -12.22
CA ILE A 103 9.64 4.39 -12.19
C ILE A 103 10.79 3.77 -12.96
N TYR A 104 11.33 2.68 -12.43
CA TYR A 104 12.26 1.80 -13.13
C TYR A 104 11.52 0.59 -13.66
N ILE A 105 11.72 0.25 -14.93
CA ILE A 105 11.23 -0.99 -15.54
C ILE A 105 12.42 -1.92 -15.74
N CYS A 106 12.37 -3.10 -15.12
CA CYS A 106 13.41 -4.12 -15.25
C CYS A 106 12.91 -5.25 -16.15
N LEU A 107 13.69 -5.59 -17.18
CA LEU A 107 13.46 -6.70 -18.09
C LEU A 107 14.68 -7.62 -18.01
N TYR A 108 14.45 -8.92 -17.90
CA TYR A 108 15.52 -9.91 -17.79
C TYR A 108 15.17 -11.18 -18.57
N GLY A 109 16.15 -11.72 -19.29
CA GLY A 109 16.02 -12.94 -20.09
C GLY A 109 16.28 -12.71 -21.58
N ASN A 110 16.02 -13.74 -22.39
CA ASN A 110 16.13 -13.66 -23.84
C ASN A 110 14.87 -12.99 -24.44
N ILE A 111 14.81 -11.67 -24.34
CA ILE A 111 13.66 -10.86 -24.76
C ILE A 111 14.05 -10.01 -25.97
N ASP A 112 13.24 -10.07 -27.02
CA ASP A 112 13.35 -9.14 -28.15
C ASP A 112 12.68 -7.82 -27.78
N ILE A 113 13.49 -6.83 -27.39
CA ILE A 113 13.04 -5.51 -26.94
C ILE A 113 12.62 -4.58 -28.09
N LEU A 114 12.96 -4.92 -29.34
CA LEU A 114 12.63 -4.12 -30.52
C LEU A 114 11.36 -4.63 -31.20
N LYS A 115 11.06 -5.92 -31.04
CA LYS A 115 9.76 -6.47 -31.41
C LYS A 115 8.71 -5.77 -30.56
N LYS A 116 7.75 -5.16 -31.24
CA LYS A 116 6.65 -4.35 -30.69
C LYS A 116 5.76 -5.22 -29.77
N HIS A 117 6.27 -5.52 -28.59
CA HIS A 117 5.47 -5.88 -27.44
C HIS A 117 5.02 -4.56 -26.84
N TYR A 118 3.72 -4.42 -26.58
CA TYR A 118 2.99 -3.20 -26.25
C TYR A 118 3.45 -2.56 -24.93
N ILE A 119 4.70 -2.12 -24.88
CA ILE A 119 5.29 -1.38 -23.78
C ILE A 119 5.27 0.07 -24.22
N LEU A 120 4.12 0.71 -23.92
CA LEU A 120 3.70 2.09 -24.21
C LEU A 120 2.93 2.28 -25.53
#